data_AF-A0A529X6R5-F1
#
_entry.id   AF-A0A529X6R5-F1
#
_cell.length_a   1.000
_cell.length_b   1.000
_cell.length_c   1.000
_cell.angle_alpha   90.00
_cell.angle_beta   90.00
_cell.angle_gamma   90.00
#
_symmetry.space_group_name_H-M   'P 1'
#
loop_
_entity.id
_entity.type
_entity.pdbx_description
1 polymer ?
#
loop_
_entity_poly.entity_id
_entity_poly.type
_entity_poly.pdbx_seq_one_letter_code
_entity_poly.pdbx_strand_id
1 'polypeptide(L)'
;NNMCRHRGSRVVADSQGSCKNALVCPFHGWVYNLDGTLRGAARPRSFPELDKTEFGLMPLDLEIWMGFIFIRFRKGGPQPSVAELLKPIEAEMAHYNVADMVPSWGIW
;
A
#
# COMPACT_ATOMS: atom_id res chain seq x y z
N ASN A 1 0.05 5.08 1.49
CA ASN A 1 -0.41 5.83 2.69
C ASN A 1 -1.91 6.07 2.59
N ASN A 2 -2.71 5.79 3.64
CA ASN A 2 -4.18 5.87 3.62
C ASN A 2 -4.69 7.27 4.01
N MET A 3 -4.25 8.30 3.29
CA MET A 3 -4.64 9.70 3.50
C MET A 3 -4.82 10.38 2.14
N CYS A 4 -6.03 10.91 1.90
CA CYS A 4 -6.37 11.60 0.66
C CYS A 4 -5.55 12.88 0.53
N ARG A 5 -4.96 13.09 -0.66
CA ARG A 5 -4.14 14.28 -0.98
C ARG A 5 -4.93 15.58 -1.12
N HIS A 6 -6.27 15.52 -1.13
CA HIS A 6 -7.09 16.73 -1.17
C HIS A 6 -7.14 17.44 0.19
N ARG A 7 -7.69 16.77 1.23
CA ARG A 7 -7.92 17.36 2.56
C ARG A 7 -7.64 16.38 3.71
N GLY A 8 -6.83 15.34 3.49
CA GLY A 8 -6.36 14.47 4.55
C GLY A 8 -7.36 13.41 5.06
N SER A 9 -8.53 13.26 4.43
CA SER A 9 -9.49 12.22 4.82
C SER A 9 -8.91 10.82 4.60
N ARG A 10 -9.27 9.87 5.46
CA ARG A 10 -8.95 8.44 5.30
C ARG A 10 -9.66 7.91 4.05
N VAL A 11 -8.92 7.32 3.11
CA VAL A 11 -9.47 6.89 1.81
C VAL A 11 -10.29 5.61 1.95
N VAL A 12 -9.78 4.63 2.69
CA VAL A 12 -10.49 3.38 3.01
C VAL A 12 -10.69 3.33 4.51
N ALA A 13 -11.95 3.34 4.96
CA ALA A 13 -12.30 3.35 6.37
C ALA A 13 -12.30 1.94 6.98
N ASP A 14 -12.72 0.94 6.19
CA ASP A 14 -12.80 -0.45 6.62
C ASP A 14 -11.41 -1.05 6.83
N SER A 15 -11.33 -2.04 7.74
CA SER A 15 -10.09 -2.76 8.04
C SER A 15 -9.68 -3.73 6.94
N GLN A 16 -10.64 -4.22 6.17
CA GLN A 16 -10.43 -5.18 5.07
C GLN A 16 -11.58 -5.09 4.06
N GLY A 17 -11.36 -5.56 2.84
CA GLY A 17 -12.39 -5.63 1.80
C GLY A 17 -11.81 -5.85 0.42
N SER A 18 -12.66 -5.75 -0.60
CA SER A 18 -12.27 -5.82 -2.01
C SER A 18 -12.67 -4.54 -2.74
N CYS A 19 -11.69 -3.82 -3.25
CA CYS A 19 -11.92 -2.67 -4.12
C CYS A 19 -11.87 -3.15 -5.58
N LYS A 20 -13.01 -3.10 -6.28
CA LYS A 20 -13.09 -3.66 -7.65
C LYS A 20 -12.05 -3.08 -8.60
N ASN A 21 -11.97 -1.75 -8.71
CA ASN A 21 -11.15 -1.09 -9.73
C ASN A 21 -10.43 0.19 -9.26
N ALA A 22 -10.79 0.74 -8.11
CA ALA A 22 -10.29 2.02 -7.62
C ALA A 22 -10.59 2.20 -6.12
N LEU A 23 -9.86 3.13 -5.50
CA LEU A 23 -10.11 3.65 -4.17
C LEU A 23 -10.81 5.01 -4.29
N VAL A 24 -11.95 5.19 -3.62
CA VAL A 24 -12.73 6.44 -3.68
C VAL A 24 -12.72 7.09 -2.31
N CYS A 25 -12.14 8.29 -2.22
CA CYS A 25 -12.14 9.04 -0.97
C CYS A 25 -13.58 9.44 -0.58
N PRO A 26 -14.06 9.06 0.61
CA PRO A 26 -15.46 9.28 1.02
C PRO A 26 -15.79 10.75 1.25
N PHE A 27 -14.78 11.62 1.40
CA PHE A 27 -15.03 13.04 1.70
C PHE A 27 -15.47 13.83 0.47
N HIS A 28 -14.67 13.79 -0.60
CA HIS A 28 -14.92 14.60 -1.80
C HIS A 28 -14.86 13.79 -3.10
N GLY A 29 -14.85 12.45 -3.04
CA GLY A 29 -14.90 11.61 -4.24
C GLY A 29 -13.66 11.67 -5.13
N TRP A 30 -12.50 12.04 -4.58
CA TRP A 30 -11.23 11.87 -5.30
C TRP A 30 -10.95 10.38 -5.47
N VAL A 31 -10.64 9.97 -6.70
CA VAL A 31 -10.49 8.57 -7.09
C VAL A 31 -9.03 8.28 -7.33
N TYR A 32 -8.53 7.21 -6.72
CA TYR A 32 -7.18 6.70 -6.89
C TYR A 32 -7.23 5.31 -7.53
N ASN A 33 -6.22 4.99 -8.34
CA ASN A 33 -5.98 3.62 -8.78
C ASN A 33 -5.48 2.76 -7.61
N LEU A 34 -5.45 1.43 -7.80
CA LEU A 34 -4.97 0.50 -6.76
C LEU A 34 -3.47 0.64 -6.48
N ASP A 35 -2.70 1.20 -7.42
CA ASP A 35 -1.29 1.57 -7.23
C ASP A 35 -1.11 2.91 -6.48
N GLY A 36 -2.21 3.60 -6.13
CA GLY A 36 -2.22 4.88 -5.43
C GLY A 36 -2.15 6.11 -6.33
N THR A 37 -1.92 6.00 -7.64
CA THR A 37 -1.94 7.17 -8.54
C THR A 37 -3.32 7.82 -8.58
N LEU A 38 -3.39 9.15 -8.74
CA LEU A 38 -4.66 9.85 -8.87
C LEU A 38 -5.30 9.47 -10.21
N ARG A 39 -6.44 8.78 -10.15
CA ARG A 39 -7.28 8.55 -11.35
C ARG A 39 -7.99 9.83 -11.75
N GLY A 40 -8.51 10.59 -10.78
CA GLY A 40 -9.10 11.91 -11.01
C GLY A 40 -9.70 12.54 -9.75
N ALA A 41 -9.71 13.88 -9.72
CA ALA A 41 -10.46 14.65 -8.73
C ALA A 41 -11.98 14.63 -9.05
N ALA A 42 -12.82 14.80 -8.03
CA ALA A 42 -14.22 15.09 -8.29
C ALA A 42 -14.34 16.48 -8.95
N ARG A 43 -15.16 16.59 -9.99
CA ARG A 43 -15.30 17.82 -10.81
C ARG A 43 -13.94 18.30 -11.35
N PRO A 44 -13.27 17.53 -12.24
CA PRO A 44 -11.92 17.84 -12.69
C PRO A 44 -11.79 19.22 -13.35
N ARG A 45 -12.86 19.72 -13.99
CA ARG A 45 -12.92 21.07 -14.60
C ARG A 45 -12.79 22.22 -13.61
N SER A 46 -12.91 21.97 -12.30
CA SER A 46 -12.72 22.97 -11.24
C SER A 46 -11.27 23.09 -10.79
N PHE A 47 -10.36 22.30 -11.34
CA PHE A 47 -8.93 22.31 -11.03
C PHE A 47 -8.12 22.64 -12.29
N PRO A 48 -6.89 23.17 -12.14
CA PRO A 48 -5.92 23.12 -13.23
C PRO A 48 -5.62 21.66 -13.60
N GLU A 49 -4.83 21.46 -14.66
CA GLU A 49 -4.30 20.14 -14.94
C GLU A 49 -3.53 19.60 -13.73
N LEU A 50 -3.92 18.41 -13.25
CA LEU A 50 -3.33 17.78 -12.09
C LEU A 50 -2.38 16.68 -12.54
N ASP A 51 -1.13 16.74 -12.08
CA ASP A 51 -0.21 15.62 -12.22
C ASP A 51 -0.72 14.43 -11.39
N LYS A 52 -1.00 13.32 -12.08
CA LYS A 52 -1.61 12.14 -11.46
C LYS A 52 -0.69 11.41 -10.48
N THR A 53 0.62 11.58 -10.62
CA THR A 53 1.64 11.01 -9.75
C THR A 53 1.86 11.91 -8.55
N GLU A 54 2.01 13.22 -8.76
CA GLU A 54 2.22 14.20 -7.69
C GLU A 54 1.03 14.27 -6.72
N PHE A 55 -0.19 14.22 -7.24
CA PHE A 55 -1.43 14.23 -6.46
C PHE A 55 -1.93 12.82 -6.09
N GLY A 56 -1.16 11.77 -6.40
CA GLY A 56 -1.40 10.40 -5.97
C GLY A 56 -1.16 10.20 -4.47
N LEU A 57 -1.68 9.11 -3.91
CA LEU A 57 -1.41 8.71 -2.53
C LEU A 57 0.10 8.56 -2.32
N MET A 58 0.59 8.97 -1.13
CA MET A 58 2.01 8.87 -0.84
C MET A 58 2.44 7.40 -0.84
N PRO A 59 3.36 6.99 -1.74
CA PRO A 59 3.85 5.61 -1.76
C PRO A 59 4.66 5.33 -0.50
N LEU A 60 4.60 4.09 -0.05
CA LEU A 60 5.52 3.57 0.96
C LEU A 60 6.49 2.64 0.25
N ASP A 61 7.70 2.57 0.77
CA ASP A 61 8.64 1.58 0.29
C ASP A 61 8.27 0.23 0.90
N LEU A 62 8.29 -0.83 0.08
CA LEU A 62 7.77 -2.14 0.43
C LEU A 62 8.77 -3.21 0.01
N GLU A 63 8.95 -4.20 0.88
CA GLU A 63 9.73 -5.39 0.59
C GLU A 63 8.95 -6.63 1.04
N ILE A 64 8.93 -7.66 0.18
CA ILE A 64 8.37 -8.97 0.52
C ILE A 64 9.54 -9.88 0.86
N TRP A 65 9.55 -10.43 2.07
CA TRP A 65 10.56 -11.40 2.51
C TRP A 65 9.86 -12.66 3.01
N MET A 66 10.07 -13.78 2.33
CA MET A 66 9.46 -15.09 2.63
C MET A 66 7.93 -15.01 2.88
N GLY A 67 7.21 -14.24 2.07
CA GLY A 67 5.75 -14.04 2.19
C GLY A 67 5.31 -12.93 3.15
N PHE A 68 6.17 -12.47 4.06
CA PHE A 68 5.88 -11.34 4.93
C PHE A 68 6.06 -10.02 4.19
N ILE A 69 5.15 -9.07 4.44
CA ILE A 69 5.20 -7.72 3.87
C ILE A 69 5.79 -6.77 4.91
N PHE A 70 6.91 -6.13 4.55
CA PHE A 70 7.54 -5.09 5.35
C PHE A 70 7.40 -3.73 4.66
N ILE A 71 7.19 -2.68 5.44
CA ILE A 71 7.04 -1.32 4.95
C ILE A 71 8.08 -0.38 5.58
N ARG A 72 8.59 0.56 4.78
CA ARG A 72 9.45 1.66 5.23
C ARG A 72 8.81 2.99 4.87
N PHE A 73 8.73 3.89 5.84
CA PHE A 73 8.13 5.23 5.66
C PHE A 73 9.03 6.21 4.89
N ARG A 74 10.35 5.98 4.92
CA ARG A 74 11.33 6.80 4.20
C ARG A 74 11.99 5.96 3.11
N LYS A 75 11.65 6.26 1.85
CA LYS A 75 12.34 5.70 0.69
C LYS A 75 13.79 6.18 0.65
N GLY A 76 14.73 5.28 0.34
CA GLY A 76 16.16 5.60 0.27
C GLY A 76 16.78 5.95 1.63
N GLY A 77 16.20 5.46 2.72
CA GLY A 77 16.85 5.52 4.03
C GLY A 77 18.14 4.67 4.07
N PRO A 78 18.98 4.84 5.09
CA PRO A 78 20.25 4.10 5.21
C PRO A 78 20.08 2.61 5.58
N GLN A 79 18.84 2.18 5.85
CA GLN A 79 18.55 0.82 6.24
C GLN A 79 18.75 -0.13 5.04
N PRO A 80 19.49 -1.25 5.19
CA PRO A 80 19.57 -2.29 4.18
C PRO A 80 18.21 -2.90 3.83
N SER A 81 18.19 -3.77 2.81
CA SER A 81 17.02 -4.60 2.52
C SER A 81 16.66 -5.47 3.73
N VAL A 82 15.38 -5.82 3.86
CA VAL A 82 14.92 -6.76 4.87
C VAL A 82 15.61 -8.11 4.72
N ALA A 83 15.82 -8.57 3.48
CA ALA A 83 16.58 -9.79 3.21
C ALA A 83 18.00 -9.76 3.80
N GLU A 84 18.74 -8.65 3.64
CA GLU A 84 20.08 -8.53 4.23
C GLU A 84 20.04 -8.43 5.76
N LEU A 85 19.05 -7.72 6.31
CA LEU A 85 18.89 -7.62 7.77
C LEU A 85 18.54 -8.95 8.42
N LEU A 86 17.72 -9.78 7.76
CA LEU A 86 17.22 -11.05 8.29
C LEU A 86 18.02 -12.27 7.85
N LYS A 87 19.08 -12.07 7.08
CA LYS A 87 20.03 -13.11 6.65
C LYS A 87 20.48 -14.07 7.76
N PRO A 88 20.76 -13.61 9.01
CA PRO A 88 21.19 -14.52 10.07
C PRO A 88 20.19 -15.62 10.44
N ILE A 89 18.88 -15.38 10.22
CA ILE A 89 17.81 -16.33 10.55
C ILE A 89 17.20 -16.98 9.30
N GLU A 90 17.66 -16.62 8.11
CA GLU A 90 17.04 -16.99 6.85
C GLU A 90 17.01 -18.52 6.65
N ALA A 91 18.11 -19.20 6.95
CA ALA A 91 18.22 -20.65 6.82
C ALA A 91 17.26 -21.39 7.78
N GLU A 92 17.11 -20.89 9.01
CA GLU A 92 16.20 -21.49 10.00
C GLU A 92 14.73 -21.28 9.60
N MET A 93 14.41 -20.08 9.11
CA MET A 93 13.08 -19.70 8.68
C MET A 93 12.63 -20.43 7.40
N ALA A 94 13.58 -20.74 6.50
CA ALA A 94 13.29 -21.42 5.24
C ALA A 94 12.61 -22.79 5.44
N HIS A 95 12.92 -23.51 6.52
CA HIS A 95 12.31 -24.83 6.81
C HIS A 95 10.79 -24.79 6.96
N TYR A 96 10.23 -23.62 7.27
CA TYR A 96 8.80 -23.48 7.55
C TYR A 96 7.98 -23.24 6.27
N ASN A 97 8.61 -22.93 5.13
CA ASN A 97 7.90 -22.55 3.88
C ASN A 97 6.80 -21.49 4.13
N VAL A 98 7.14 -20.48 4.95
CA VAL A 98 6.21 -19.44 5.42
C VAL A 98 5.46 -18.71 4.30
N ALA A 99 6.02 -18.65 3.09
CA ALA A 99 5.38 -18.02 1.93
C ALA A 99 4.15 -18.80 1.44
N ASP A 100 4.10 -20.10 1.68
CA ASP A 100 3.02 -21.00 1.28
C ASP A 100 2.00 -21.24 2.41
N MET A 101 2.25 -20.68 3.59
CA MET A 101 1.34 -20.81 4.72
C MET A 101 0.03 -20.08 4.44
N VAL A 102 -1.07 -20.77 4.70
CA VAL A 102 -2.42 -20.20 4.66
C VAL A 102 -2.97 -20.09 6.09
N PRO A 103 -3.85 -19.12 6.37
CA PRO A 103 -4.54 -19.06 7.65
C PRO A 103 -5.28 -20.37 7.92
N SER A 104 -5.15 -20.90 9.14
CA SER A 104 -5.88 -22.11 9.56
C SER A 104 -7.36 -21.83 9.84
N TRP A 105 -7.73 -20.56 10.04
CA TRP A 105 -9.10 -20.13 10.25
C TRP A 105 -9.89 -20.24 8.95
N GLY A 106 -10.90 -21.12 8.93
CA GLY A 106 -11.74 -21.39 7.76
C GLY A 106 -11.43 -22.68 6.98
N ILE A 107 -10.48 -23.51 7.48
CA ILE A 107 -10.19 -24.85 6.94
C ILE A 107 -10.68 -25.97 7.90
N TRP A 108 -11.68 -25.65 8.73
CA TRP A 108 -12.47 -26.60 9.53
C TRP A 108 -13.94 -26.23 9.45
#